data_AF-A0A9P1F6C8-F1
#
_entry.id   AF-A0A9P1F6C8-F1
#
_cell.length_a   1.000
_cell.length_b   1.000
_cell.length_c   1.000
_cell.angle_alpha   90.00
_cell.angle_beta   90.00
_cell.angle_gamma   90.00
#
_symmetry.space_group_name_H-M   'P 1'
#
loop_
_entity.id
_entity.type
_entity.pdbx_description
1 polymer ?
#
loop_
_entity_poly.entity_id
_entity_poly.type
_entity_poly.pdbx_seq_one_letter_code
_entity_poly.pdbx_strand_id
1 'polypeptide(L)'
;MKVHPVIEEAMDLRRKNHILNAEKFIETRNIFHKLVNEVQSKITTETSKDLKEKSETLRRKGTYMAVRGQSNFVRYTCKLQEINTSLHHLLAEFSPNN
;
A
#
# COMPACT_ATOMS: atom_id res chain seq x y z
N MET A 1 39.48 12.43 -27.04
CA MET A 1 38.91 11.59 -25.95
C MET A 1 37.44 11.37 -26.26
N LYS A 2 36.89 10.15 -26.09
CA LYS A 2 35.45 9.87 -26.29
C LYS A 2 34.70 10.00 -24.95
N VAL A 3 33.53 10.63 -24.97
CA VAL A 3 32.80 11.17 -23.81
C VAL A 3 31.29 11.04 -24.10
N HIS A 4 30.41 10.52 -23.25
CA HIS A 4 30.56 9.79 -21.99
C HIS A 4 29.61 8.56 -21.99
N PRO A 5 30.07 7.30 -21.91
CA PRO A 5 29.17 6.16 -21.76
C PRO A 5 28.39 6.20 -20.42
N VAL A 6 29.04 6.74 -19.38
CA VAL A 6 28.57 6.73 -17.99
C VAL A 6 27.25 7.50 -17.78
N ILE A 7 26.95 8.50 -18.60
CA ILE A 7 25.75 9.33 -18.42
C ILE A 7 24.50 8.62 -18.94
N GLU A 8 24.55 7.99 -20.10
CA GLU A 8 23.43 7.23 -20.67
C GLU A 8 23.09 6.02 -19.79
N GLU A 9 24.10 5.24 -19.40
CA GLU A 9 23.95 4.12 -18.46
C GLU A 9 23.32 4.56 -17.11
N ALA A 10 23.75 5.70 -16.56
CA ALA A 10 23.18 6.24 -15.33
C ALA A 10 21.73 6.74 -15.49
N MET A 11 21.35 7.27 -16.67
CA MET A 11 19.96 7.63 -16.97
C MET A 11 19.08 6.38 -17.08
N ASP A 12 19.54 5.33 -17.76
CA ASP A 12 18.80 4.07 -17.90
C ASP A 12 18.63 3.37 -16.55
N LEU A 13 19.66 3.35 -15.70
CA LEU A 13 19.56 2.86 -14.33
C LEU A 13 18.55 3.67 -13.50
N ARG A 14 18.53 5.01 -13.63
CA ARG A 14 17.54 5.88 -12.97
C ARG A 14 16.12 5.58 -13.46
N ARG A 15 15.93 5.39 -14.77
CA ARG A 15 14.64 5.04 -15.38
C ARG A 15 14.16 3.67 -14.91
N LYS A 16 15.03 2.66 -14.91
CA LYS A 16 14.74 1.31 -14.41
C LYS A 16 14.35 1.33 -12.93
N ASN A 17 15.09 2.06 -12.10
CA ASN A 17 14.74 2.22 -10.67
C ASN A 17 13.40 2.94 -10.48
N HIS A 18 13.04 3.91 -11.34
CA HIS A 18 11.73 4.55 -11.28
C HIS A 18 10.59 3.59 -11.61
N ILE A 19 10.75 2.76 -12.66
CA ILE A 19 9.79 1.70 -13.04
C ILE A 19 9.61 0.70 -11.89
N LEU A 20 10.70 0.13 -11.36
CA LEU A 20 10.63 -0.85 -10.26
C LEU A 20 9.94 -0.29 -9.00
N ASN A 21 10.17 1.00 -8.68
CA ASN A 21 9.47 1.66 -7.58
C ASN A 21 7.97 1.86 -7.87
N ALA A 22 7.59 2.17 -9.12
CA ALA A 22 6.20 2.29 -9.53
C ALA A 22 5.47 0.94 -9.48
N GLU A 23 6.10 -0.13 -9.96
CA GLU A 23 5.58 -1.50 -9.91
C GLU A 23 5.33 -1.96 -8.47
N LYS A 24 6.34 -1.80 -7.59
CA LYS A 24 6.21 -2.12 -6.15
C LYS A 24 5.11 -1.32 -5.46
N PHE A 25 4.93 -0.04 -5.84
CA PHE A 25 3.83 0.77 -5.33
C PHE A 25 2.46 0.26 -5.80
N ILE A 26 2.33 -0.10 -7.08
CA ILE A 26 1.10 -0.67 -7.65
C ILE A 26 0.74 -1.99 -6.96
N GLU A 27 1.71 -2.89 -6.77
CA GLU A 27 1.52 -4.15 -6.05
C GLU A 27 1.03 -3.90 -4.61
N THR A 28 1.74 -3.05 -3.87
CA THR A 28 1.38 -2.68 -2.48
C THR A 28 -0.03 -2.08 -2.40
N ARG A 29 -0.43 -1.28 -3.38
CA ARG A 29 -1.77 -0.70 -3.50
C ARG A 29 -2.85 -1.73 -3.84
N ASN A 30 -2.53 -2.70 -4.69
CA ASN A 30 -3.47 -3.77 -5.03
C ASN A 30 -3.72 -4.67 -3.80
N ILE A 31 -2.67 -4.96 -3.00
CA ILE A 31 -2.79 -5.64 -1.70
C ILE A 31 -3.69 -4.82 -0.75
N PHE A 32 -3.47 -3.50 -0.64
CA PHE A 32 -4.33 -2.63 0.17
C PHE A 32 -5.82 -2.75 -0.20
N HIS A 33 -6.16 -2.67 -1.49
CA HIS A 33 -7.55 -2.79 -1.95
C HIS A 33 -8.14 -4.16 -1.65
N LYS A 34 -7.36 -5.24 -1.81
CA LYS A 34 -7.79 -6.60 -1.44
C LYS A 34 -8.11 -6.69 0.06
N LEU A 35 -7.21 -6.21 0.93
CA LEU A 35 -7.40 -6.26 2.39
C LEU A 35 -8.58 -5.41 2.86
N VAL A 36 -8.80 -4.23 2.25
CA VAL A 36 -10.00 -3.43 2.54
C VAL A 36 -11.27 -4.18 2.19
N ASN A 37 -11.32 -4.85 1.04
CA ASN A 37 -12.50 -5.63 0.63
C ASN A 37 -12.73 -6.84 1.56
N GLU A 38 -11.67 -7.53 1.97
CA GLU A 38 -11.74 -8.63 2.95
C GLU A 38 -12.25 -8.14 4.31
N VAL A 39 -11.75 -7.02 4.82
CA VAL A 39 -12.25 -6.40 6.07
C VAL A 39 -13.71 -6.01 5.92
N GLN A 40 -14.08 -5.36 4.80
CA GLN A 40 -15.46 -4.95 4.53
C GLN A 40 -16.42 -6.15 4.50
N SER A 41 -15.98 -7.30 3.98
CA SER A 41 -16.78 -8.54 3.93
C SER A 41 -17.00 -9.20 5.30
N LYS A 42 -16.12 -8.92 6.28
CA LYS A 42 -16.22 -9.40 7.66
C LYS A 42 -17.02 -8.47 8.58
N ILE A 43 -17.28 -7.22 8.17
CA ILE A 43 -18.09 -6.28 8.95
C ILE A 43 -19.57 -6.62 8.85
N THR A 44 -20.15 -7.03 9.97
CA THR A 44 -21.58 -7.32 10.14
C THR A 44 -22.31 -6.20 10.90
N THR A 45 -23.64 -6.29 10.99
CA THR A 45 -24.45 -5.47 11.91
C THR A 45 -23.96 -5.59 13.36
N GLU A 46 -23.62 -6.80 13.79
CA GLU A 46 -23.17 -7.16 15.15
C GLU A 46 -21.72 -6.77 15.47
N THR A 47 -20.88 -6.51 14.45
CA THR A 47 -19.49 -6.06 14.66
C THR A 47 -19.44 -4.81 15.53
N SER A 48 -18.53 -4.77 16.51
CA SER A 48 -18.42 -3.63 17.45
C SER A 48 -18.18 -2.29 16.74
N LYS A 49 -18.66 -1.22 17.37
CA LYS A 49 -18.48 0.15 16.84
C LYS A 49 -16.99 0.48 16.67
N ASP A 50 -16.16 0.08 17.61
CA ASP A 50 -14.73 0.38 17.63
C ASP A 50 -13.99 -0.30 16.46
N LEU A 51 -14.35 -1.55 16.13
CA LEU A 51 -13.80 -2.24 14.94
C LEU A 51 -14.28 -1.60 13.63
N LYS A 52 -15.52 -1.13 13.57
CA LYS A 52 -16.06 -0.34 12.44
C LYS A 52 -15.34 1.00 12.27
N GLU A 53 -15.01 1.68 13.36
CA GLU A 53 -14.29 2.96 13.32
C GLU A 53 -12.80 2.78 12.98
N LYS A 54 -12.17 1.72 13.51
CA LYS A 54 -10.79 1.32 13.20
C LYS A 54 -10.61 0.91 11.74
N SER A 55 -11.50 0.07 11.19
CA SER A 55 -11.51 -0.30 9.77
C SER A 55 -11.68 0.92 8.86
N GLU A 56 -12.67 1.76 9.11
CA GLU A 56 -12.93 2.97 8.32
C GLU A 56 -11.76 3.97 8.38
N THR A 57 -11.12 4.10 9.55
CA THR A 57 -9.92 4.93 9.72
C THR A 57 -8.73 4.41 8.90
N LEU A 58 -8.47 3.10 8.92
CA LEU A 58 -7.42 2.48 8.10
C LEU A 58 -7.73 2.61 6.61
N ARG A 59 -8.99 2.40 6.20
CA ARG A 59 -9.45 2.59 4.82
C ARG A 59 -9.19 4.02 4.34
N ARG A 60 -9.64 5.06 5.07
CA ARG A 60 -9.41 6.47 4.73
C ARG A 60 -7.91 6.80 4.61
N LYS A 61 -7.11 6.38 5.59
CA LYS A 61 -5.65 6.60 5.59
C LYS A 61 -4.99 5.92 4.38
N GLY A 62 -5.30 4.65 4.12
CA GLY A 62 -4.76 3.91 2.99
C GLY A 62 -5.17 4.49 1.63
N THR A 63 -6.44 4.89 1.45
CA THR A 63 -6.91 5.59 0.25
C THR A 63 -6.13 6.88 0.01
N TYR A 64 -5.88 7.68 1.05
CA TYR A 64 -5.05 8.89 0.93
C TYR A 64 -3.61 8.57 0.47
N MET A 65 -2.96 7.55 1.04
CA MET A 65 -1.61 7.14 0.62
C MET A 65 -1.61 6.56 -0.81
N ALA A 66 -2.63 5.78 -1.19
CA ALA A 66 -2.81 5.20 -2.51
C ALA A 66 -2.99 6.25 -3.63
N VAL A 67 -3.67 7.38 -3.33
CA VAL A 67 -3.80 8.50 -4.25
C VAL A 67 -2.50 9.31 -4.30
N ARG A 68 -1.96 9.72 -3.15
CA ARG A 68 -0.75 10.56 -3.08
C ARG A 68 0.52 9.86 -3.57
N GLY A 69 0.58 8.54 -3.49
CA GLY A 69 1.73 7.76 -3.93
C GLY A 69 2.01 7.82 -5.43
N GLN A 70 1.02 8.20 -6.24
CA GLN A 70 1.22 8.50 -7.67
C GLN A 70 2.27 9.59 -7.92
N SER A 71 2.49 10.50 -6.96
CA SER A 71 3.51 11.56 -7.05
C SER A 71 4.84 11.23 -6.35
N ASN A 72 4.91 10.15 -5.55
CA ASN A 72 6.12 9.72 -4.85
C ASN A 72 6.03 8.25 -4.41
N PHE A 73 6.37 7.33 -5.32
CA PHE A 73 6.22 5.89 -5.10
C PHE A 73 6.96 5.40 -3.85
N VAL A 74 8.23 5.80 -3.66
CA VAL A 74 9.08 5.32 -2.56
C VAL A 74 8.47 5.64 -1.20
N ARG A 75 8.14 6.92 -0.94
CA ARG A 75 7.64 7.37 0.36
C ARG A 75 6.29 6.76 0.72
N TYR A 76 5.39 6.64 -0.25
CA TYR A 76 4.03 6.17 -0.02
C TYR A 76 3.91 4.64 -0.06
N THR A 77 4.87 3.92 -0.68
CA THR A 77 4.95 2.45 -0.57
C THR A 77 5.11 2.03 0.89
N CYS A 78 6.12 2.54 1.61
CA CYS A 78 6.36 2.16 3.01
C CYS A 78 5.14 2.45 3.90
N LYS A 79 4.53 3.64 3.75
CA LYS A 79 3.32 4.01 4.50
C LYS A 79 2.10 3.16 4.17
N LEU A 80 1.98 2.69 2.93
CA LEU A 80 0.88 1.81 2.53
C LEU A 80 1.12 0.37 3.00
N GLN A 81 2.39 -0.07 3.10
CA GLN A 81 2.75 -1.33 3.77
C GLN A 81 2.39 -1.32 5.26
N GLU A 82 2.65 -0.22 5.99
CA GLU A 82 2.22 -0.06 7.40
C GLU A 82 0.69 -0.20 7.56
N ILE A 83 -0.09 0.36 6.62
CA ILE A 83 -1.55 0.21 6.59
C ILE A 83 -1.94 -1.24 6.26
N ASN A 84 -1.26 -1.91 5.32
CA ASN A 84 -1.54 -3.31 5.00
C ASN A 84 -1.29 -4.23 6.21
N THR A 85 -0.18 -4.05 6.93
CA THR A 85 0.08 -4.76 8.20
C THR A 85 -1.02 -4.50 9.23
N SER A 86 -1.46 -3.25 9.37
CA SER A 86 -2.56 -2.87 10.27
C SER A 86 -3.90 -3.53 9.89
N LEU A 87 -4.19 -3.66 8.59
CA LEU A 87 -5.37 -4.36 8.08
C LEU A 87 -5.28 -5.88 8.29
N HIS A 88 -4.10 -6.48 8.16
CA HIS A 88 -3.89 -7.90 8.50
C HIS A 88 -4.14 -8.18 9.98
N HIS A 89 -3.64 -7.34 10.89
CA HIS A 89 -3.95 -7.48 12.32
C HIS A 89 -5.45 -7.33 12.60
N LEU A 90 -6.11 -6.36 11.94
CA LEU A 90 -7.56 -6.22 12.05
C LEU A 90 -8.33 -7.44 11.51
N LEU A 91 -7.89 -8.04 10.41
CA LEU A 91 -8.47 -9.29 9.88
C LEU A 91 -8.32 -10.48 10.85
N ALA A 92 -7.22 -10.53 11.61
CA ALA A 92 -7.04 -11.51 12.67
C ALA A 92 -7.97 -11.26 13.87
N GLU A 93 -8.22 -10.00 14.24
CA GLU A 93 -9.24 -9.63 15.25
C GLU A 93 -10.66 -10.07 14.83
N PHE A 94 -10.96 -10.13 13.53
CA PHE A 94 -12.20 -10.68 12.96
C PHE A 94 -12.21 -12.21 12.83
N SER A 95 -11.14 -12.91 13.18
CA SER A 95 -11.05 -14.38 13.16
C SER A 95 -10.53 -14.89 14.51
N PRO A 96 -11.29 -14.69 15.61
CA PRO A 96 -11.01 -15.37 16.87
C PRO A 96 -11.19 -16.87 16.67
N ASN A 97 -10.07 -17.60 16.71
CA ASN A 97 -9.91 -19.04 16.55
C ASN A 97 -9.96 -19.57 15.09
N ASN A 98 -8.78 -20.03 14.62
CA ASN A 98 -8.59 -21.48 14.48
C ASN A 98 -8.18 -22.02 15.86
#